data_AF-A0A0R3TAS1-F1
#
_entry.id   AF-A0A0R3TAS1-F1
#
_cell.length_a   1.000
_cell.length_b   1.000
_cell.length_c   1.000
_cell.angle_alpha   90.00
_cell.angle_beta   90.00
_cell.angle_gamma   90.00
#
_symmetry.space_group_name_H-M   'P 1'
#
loop_
_entity.id
_entity.type
_entity.pdbx_description
1 polymer ?
#
loop_
_entity_poly.entity_id
_entity_poly.type
_entity_poly.pdbx_seq_one_letter_code
_entity_poly.pdbx_strand_id
1 'polypeptide(L)'
;MKLAVSRDSLIALQYMWHRQPFRAPEGWQRWNARAVLVASLRLRVHRLLPTYFQLCQKANELRHKFEETQPTWLIEQPFTYTMAIVEQVLDGSLIESMTDFWIQVEDHVINCVDEITQLEEFMLLSAVKKCNFSTFEQRESMEIVLKERVSADSELNKNPIS
;
A
#
# COMPACT_ATOMS: atom_id res chain seq x y z
N MET A 1 -21.53 15.42 25.39
CA MET A 1 -22.93 14.98 25.54
C MET A 1 -22.97 13.47 25.35
N LYS A 2 -23.39 12.70 26.36
CA LYS A 2 -23.58 11.24 26.25
C LYS A 2 -25.05 10.98 25.91
N LEU A 3 -25.34 10.24 24.85
CA LEU A 3 -26.71 9.87 24.46
C LEU A 3 -27.18 8.68 25.30
N ALA A 4 -28.44 8.69 25.72
CA ALA A 4 -29.06 7.54 26.37
C ALA A 4 -29.32 6.45 25.32
N VAL A 5 -28.90 5.22 25.62
CA VAL A 5 -29.09 4.04 24.77
C VAL A 5 -29.75 2.94 25.59
N SER A 6 -30.46 2.02 24.93
CA SER A 6 -30.99 0.82 25.60
C SER A 6 -29.86 -0.05 26.14
N ARG A 7 -30.17 -0.88 27.14
CA ARG A 7 -29.20 -1.82 27.74
C ARG A 7 -28.58 -2.75 26.69
N ASP A 8 -29.41 -3.30 25.81
CA ASP A 8 -28.95 -4.24 24.78
C ASP A 8 -28.02 -3.56 23.78
N SER A 9 -28.37 -2.33 23.36
CA SER A 9 -27.50 -1.53 22.50
C SER A 9 -26.17 -1.19 23.18
N LEU A 10 -26.17 -0.89 24.47
CA LEU A 10 -24.93 -0.64 25.23
C LEU A 10 -24.03 -1.88 25.24
N ILE A 11 -24.57 -3.06 25.53
CA ILE A 11 -23.82 -4.32 25.53
C ILE A 11 -23.26 -4.61 24.14
N ALA A 12 -24.08 -4.44 23.10
CA ALA A 12 -23.66 -4.64 21.71
C ALA A 12 -22.55 -3.66 21.32
N LEU A 13 -22.67 -2.38 21.65
CA LEU A 13 -21.66 -1.36 21.37
C LEU A 13 -20.34 -1.67 22.08
N GLN A 14 -20.38 -2.04 23.36
CA GLN A 14 -19.18 -2.44 24.11
C GLN A 14 -18.48 -3.64 23.48
N TYR A 15 -19.25 -4.65 23.06
CA TYR A 15 -18.70 -5.82 22.38
C TYR A 15 -18.06 -5.46 21.02
N MET A 16 -18.72 -4.62 20.24
CA MET A 16 -18.28 -4.23 18.89
C MET A 16 -17.16 -3.19 18.89
N TRP A 17 -16.93 -2.48 19.99
CA TRP A 17 -16.09 -1.27 20.06
C TRP A 17 -14.69 -1.44 19.47
N HIS A 18 -14.05 -2.58 19.79
CA HIS A 18 -12.72 -2.95 19.31
C HIS A 18 -12.75 -3.87 18.08
N ARG A 19 -13.92 -4.41 17.74
CA ARG A 19 -14.05 -5.58 16.85
C ARG A 19 -14.64 -5.26 15.50
N GLN A 20 -15.59 -4.32 15.44
CA GLN A 20 -16.36 -4.05 14.24
C GLN A 20 -15.66 -2.98 13.41
N PRO A 21 -14.97 -3.34 12.30
CA PRO A 21 -14.42 -2.37 11.39
C PRO A 21 -15.56 -1.66 10.63
N PHE A 22 -15.38 -0.38 10.38
CA PHE A 22 -16.20 0.41 9.49
C PHE A 22 -15.33 1.37 8.69
N ARG A 23 -15.81 1.79 7.53
CA ARG A 23 -15.15 2.86 6.76
C ARG A 23 -15.50 4.21 7.36
N ALA A 24 -14.50 5.08 7.43
CA ALA A 24 -14.71 6.47 7.84
C ALA A 24 -15.91 7.11 7.10
N PRO A 25 -16.83 7.78 7.81
CA PRO A 25 -17.89 8.54 7.16
C PRO A 25 -17.35 9.59 6.20
N GLU A 26 -18.07 9.84 5.12
CA GLU A 26 -17.74 10.91 4.18
C GLU A 26 -17.65 12.25 4.92
N GLY A 27 -16.55 12.98 4.71
CA GLY A 27 -16.33 14.28 5.34
C GLY A 27 -15.72 14.25 6.74
N TRP A 28 -15.54 13.10 7.40
CA TRP A 28 -14.90 13.06 8.73
C TRP A 28 -13.52 13.71 8.72
N GLN A 29 -12.71 13.43 7.69
CA GLN A 29 -11.42 14.05 7.46
C GLN A 29 -11.53 15.56 7.19
N ARG A 30 -12.62 16.05 6.58
CA ARG A 30 -12.77 17.49 6.32
C ARG A 30 -12.96 18.29 7.61
N TRP A 31 -13.57 17.69 8.64
CA TRP A 31 -13.90 18.38 9.89
C TRP A 31 -12.96 18.02 11.04
N ASN A 32 -12.06 17.06 10.84
CA ASN A 32 -11.13 16.61 11.87
C ASN A 32 -9.70 16.52 11.32
N ALA A 33 -8.87 17.52 11.67
CA ALA A 33 -7.47 17.58 11.26
C ALA A 33 -6.66 16.36 11.74
N ARG A 34 -6.95 15.81 12.92
CA ARG A 34 -6.29 14.61 13.45
C ARG A 34 -6.57 13.39 12.56
N ALA A 35 -7.81 13.26 12.09
CA ALA A 35 -8.19 12.18 11.16
C ALA A 35 -7.47 12.30 9.80
N VAL A 36 -7.25 13.53 9.30
CA VAL A 36 -6.46 13.76 8.07
C VAL A 36 -5.02 13.28 8.26
N LEU A 37 -4.39 13.68 9.36
CA LEU A 37 -2.99 13.32 9.66
C LEU A 37 -2.83 11.81 9.75
N VAL A 38 -3.65 11.13 10.56
CA VAL A 38 -3.60 9.67 10.69
C VAL A 38 -3.85 8.99 9.34
N ALA A 39 -4.85 9.42 8.58
CA ALA A 39 -5.11 8.84 7.27
C ALA A 39 -3.93 9.00 6.32
N SER A 40 -3.26 10.17 6.33
CA SER A 40 -2.08 10.42 5.52
C SER A 40 -0.90 9.53 5.90
N LEU A 41 -0.62 9.35 7.19
CA LEU A 41 0.46 8.49 7.69
C LEU A 41 0.19 7.03 7.32
N ARG A 42 -1.03 6.55 7.57
CA ARG A 42 -1.45 5.20 7.22
C ARG A 42 -1.33 4.95 5.72
N LEU A 43 -1.72 5.90 4.88
CA LEU A 43 -1.58 5.79 3.43
C LEU A 43 -0.13 5.72 2.96
N ARG A 44 0.78 6.48 3.58
CA ARG A 44 2.21 6.42 3.24
C ARG A 44 2.77 5.04 3.54
N VAL A 45 2.54 4.53 4.75
CA VAL A 45 2.97 3.19 5.15
C VAL A 45 2.35 2.12 4.25
N HIS A 46 1.05 2.21 3.98
CA HIS A 46 0.33 1.25 3.15
C HIS A 46 0.98 1.08 1.76
N ARG A 47 1.45 2.18 1.15
CA ARG A 47 2.12 2.16 -0.15
C ARG A 47 3.48 1.44 -0.13
N LEU A 48 4.14 1.40 1.03
CA LEU A 48 5.42 0.72 1.22
C LEU A 48 5.26 -0.77 1.51
N LEU A 49 4.08 -1.21 1.96
CA LEU A 49 3.81 -2.61 2.31
C LEU A 49 4.14 -3.62 1.19
N PRO A 50 3.64 -3.47 -0.05
CA PRO A 50 3.82 -4.49 -1.08
C PRO A 50 5.23 -4.52 -1.68
N THR A 51 6.09 -3.54 -1.38
CA THR A 51 7.42 -3.43 -2.00
C THR A 51 8.50 -3.40 -0.91
N TYR A 52 8.62 -2.28 -0.22
CA TYR A 52 9.73 -2.02 0.70
C TYR A 52 9.75 -3.00 1.88
N PHE A 53 8.61 -3.17 2.56
CA PHE A 53 8.52 -4.08 3.71
C PHE A 53 8.64 -5.56 3.32
N GLN A 54 8.32 -5.94 2.08
CA GLN A 54 8.51 -7.32 1.61
C GLN A 54 9.96 -7.62 1.22
N LEU A 55 10.70 -6.62 0.73
CA LEU A 55 12.05 -6.81 0.21
C LEU A 55 13.14 -6.55 1.24
N CYS A 56 12.90 -5.64 2.20
CA CYS A 56 13.86 -5.32 3.24
C CYS A 56 13.48 -5.99 4.56
N GLN A 57 14.32 -6.93 5.02
CA GLN A 57 14.12 -7.64 6.28
C GLN A 57 14.09 -6.69 7.49
N LYS A 58 15.03 -5.73 7.57
CA LYS A 58 15.09 -4.75 8.68
C LYS A 58 13.82 -3.88 8.72
N ALA A 59 13.32 -3.46 7.55
CA ALA A 59 12.05 -2.74 7.48
C ALA A 59 10.89 -3.62 7.97
N ASN A 60 10.87 -4.90 7.58
CA ASN A 60 9.84 -5.84 8.03
C ASN A 60 9.88 -6.07 9.55
N GLU A 61 11.06 -6.05 10.16
CA GLU A 61 11.21 -6.10 11.63
C GLU A 61 10.61 -4.86 12.30
N LEU A 62 10.81 -3.65 11.74
CA LEU A 62 10.15 -2.43 12.22
C LEU A 62 8.62 -2.56 12.14
N ARG A 63 8.10 -3.12 11.05
CA ARG A 63 6.67 -3.40 10.90
C ARG A 63 6.19 -4.36 12.00
N HIS A 64 6.86 -5.47 12.23
CA HIS A 64 6.46 -6.43 13.27
C HIS A 64 6.48 -5.82 14.67
N LYS A 65 7.48 -5.00 14.98
CA LYS A 65 7.52 -4.26 16.25
C LYS A 65 6.33 -3.31 16.42
N PHE A 66 5.89 -2.66 15.34
CA PHE A 66 4.67 -1.85 15.37
C PHE A 66 3.41 -2.69 15.62
N GLU A 67 3.33 -3.87 15.00
CA GLU A 67 2.22 -4.83 15.16
C GLU A 67 2.07 -5.39 16.59
N GLU A 68 3.11 -5.30 17.44
CA GLU A 68 3.01 -5.67 18.86
C GLU A 68 2.09 -4.76 19.65
N THR A 69 1.97 -3.49 19.24
CA THR A 69 1.21 -2.46 19.96
C THR A 69 -0.05 -2.02 19.22
N GLN A 70 -0.08 -2.23 17.91
CA GLN A 70 -1.17 -1.80 17.04
C GLN A 70 -1.65 -2.97 16.18
N PRO A 71 -2.94 -3.02 15.83
CA PRO A 71 -3.44 -4.12 15.02
C PRO A 71 -2.86 -4.08 13.60
N THR A 72 -2.45 -5.24 13.07
CA THR A 72 -1.86 -5.38 11.72
C THR A 72 -2.67 -4.70 10.62
N TRP A 73 -4.00 -4.83 10.67
CA TRP A 73 -4.90 -4.26 9.68
C TRP A 73 -4.86 -2.73 9.63
N LEU A 74 -4.34 -2.06 10.66
CA LEU A 74 -4.31 -0.60 10.76
C LEU A 74 -3.58 0.01 9.56
N ILE A 75 -2.43 -0.54 9.18
CA ILE A 75 -1.64 -0.04 8.04
C ILE A 75 -2.01 -0.73 6.71
N GLU A 76 -2.61 -1.92 6.78
CA GLU A 76 -3.08 -2.65 5.59
C GLU A 76 -4.38 -2.07 5.02
N GLN A 77 -5.23 -1.46 5.86
CA GLN A 77 -6.53 -0.93 5.46
C GLN A 77 -6.68 0.54 5.89
N PRO A 78 -6.03 1.50 5.22
CA PRO A 78 -5.88 2.87 5.70
C PRO A 78 -7.20 3.67 5.87
N PHE A 79 -8.30 3.20 5.29
CA PHE A 79 -9.62 3.84 5.36
C PHE A 79 -10.60 3.16 6.32
N THR A 80 -10.16 2.09 6.99
CA THR A 80 -10.96 1.31 7.93
C THR A 80 -10.62 1.71 9.37
N TYR A 81 -11.63 1.74 10.24
CA TYR A 81 -11.54 2.13 11.64
C TYR A 81 -12.39 1.23 12.51
N THR A 82 -12.02 1.08 13.78
CA THR A 82 -12.92 0.64 14.85
C THR A 82 -13.17 1.83 15.78
N MET A 83 -14.17 1.75 16.65
CA MET A 83 -14.44 2.85 17.58
C MET A 83 -13.26 3.09 18.53
N ALA A 84 -12.54 2.05 18.93
CA ALA A 84 -11.31 2.17 19.71
C ALA A 84 -10.21 2.95 18.97
N ILE A 85 -10.02 2.71 17.67
CA ILE A 85 -9.08 3.50 16.86
C ILE A 85 -9.57 4.94 16.72
N VAL A 86 -10.88 5.17 16.58
CA VAL A 86 -11.42 6.54 16.55
C VAL A 86 -11.11 7.28 17.85
N GLU A 87 -11.23 6.64 19.01
CA GLU A 87 -10.84 7.25 20.29
C GLU A 87 -9.36 7.65 20.29
N GLN A 88 -8.46 6.77 19.83
CA GLN A 88 -7.04 7.08 19.74
C GLN A 88 -6.70 8.19 18.73
N VAL A 89 -7.48 8.33 17.65
CA VAL A 89 -7.39 9.47 16.72
C VAL A 89 -7.83 10.75 17.42
N LEU A 90 -8.92 10.68 18.19
CA LEU A 90 -9.53 11.82 18.86
C LEU A 90 -8.69 12.30 20.04
N ASP A 91 -8.04 11.42 20.80
CA ASP A 91 -7.14 11.81 21.89
C ASP A 91 -5.73 12.18 21.39
N GLY A 92 -5.30 11.65 20.24
CA GLY A 92 -4.03 11.95 19.58
C GLY A 92 -2.97 10.86 19.74
N SER A 93 -3.20 9.86 20.60
CA SER A 93 -2.25 8.78 20.87
C SER A 93 -1.86 7.99 19.62
N LEU A 94 -2.81 7.79 18.69
CA LEU A 94 -2.51 7.10 17.44
C LEU A 94 -1.59 7.91 16.52
N ILE A 95 -1.70 9.24 16.55
CA ILE A 95 -0.84 10.11 15.74
C ILE A 95 0.60 9.97 16.22
N GLU A 96 0.82 10.02 17.53
CA GLU A 96 2.13 9.86 18.15
C GLU A 96 2.75 8.51 17.74
N SER A 97 2.04 7.42 17.99
CA SER A 97 2.50 6.06 17.64
C SER A 97 2.80 5.89 16.14
N MET A 98 1.94 6.42 15.26
CA MET A 98 2.16 6.36 13.81
C MET A 98 3.31 7.25 13.34
N THR A 99 3.54 8.39 14.00
CA THR A 99 4.62 9.31 13.66
C THR A 99 5.97 8.74 14.08
N ASP A 100 6.06 8.18 15.29
CA ASP A 100 7.27 7.51 15.77
C ASP A 100 7.63 6.30 14.89
N PHE A 101 6.63 5.54 14.46
CA PHE A 101 6.83 4.47 13.49
C PHE A 101 7.30 5.01 12.14
N TRP A 102 6.66 6.06 11.63
CA TRP A 102 7.04 6.67 10.35
C TRP A 102 8.48 7.22 10.37
N ILE A 103 8.90 7.88 11.46
CA ILE A 103 10.26 8.39 11.62
C ILE A 103 11.28 7.24 11.55
N GLN A 104 11.02 6.12 12.22
CA GLN A 104 11.90 4.94 12.16
C GLN A 104 11.99 4.37 10.74
N VAL A 105 10.86 4.33 10.03
CA VAL A 105 10.83 3.87 8.64
C VAL A 105 11.58 4.85 7.72
N GLU A 106 11.38 6.15 7.87
CA GLU A 106 12.01 7.18 7.06
C GLU A 106 13.53 7.22 7.29
N ASP A 107 13.99 7.18 8.54
CA ASP A 107 15.41 7.06 8.89
C ASP A 107 16.01 5.79 8.28
N HIS A 108 15.30 4.65 8.37
CA HIS A 108 15.76 3.43 7.75
C HIS A 108 15.79 3.53 6.21
N VAL A 109 14.80 4.14 5.56
CA VAL A 109 14.80 4.32 4.11
C VAL A 109 16.02 5.13 3.66
N ILE A 110 16.33 6.23 4.35
CA ILE A 110 17.49 7.08 4.04
C ILE A 110 18.78 6.25 4.14
N ASN A 111 18.99 5.56 5.26
CA ASN A 111 20.22 4.80 5.51
C ASN A 111 20.32 3.51 4.68
N CYS A 112 19.18 2.89 4.33
CA CYS A 112 19.14 1.65 3.56
C CYS A 112 19.29 1.89 2.07
N VAL A 113 18.84 3.04 1.54
CA VAL A 113 19.11 3.43 0.15
C VAL A 113 20.61 3.67 -0.07
N ASP A 114 21.35 4.14 0.94
CA ASP A 114 22.81 4.23 0.88
C ASP A 114 23.49 2.84 0.85
N GLU A 115 22.89 1.83 1.50
CA GLU A 115 23.32 0.42 1.40
C GLU A 115 22.88 -0.24 0.08
N ILE A 116 21.71 0.12 -0.44
CA ILE A 116 21.14 -0.43 -1.68
C ILE A 116 21.77 0.21 -2.92
N THR A 117 22.18 1.47 -2.91
CA THR A 117 22.93 2.10 -4.02
C THR A 117 24.32 1.48 -4.18
N GLN A 118 24.93 0.94 -3.10
CA GLN A 118 26.10 0.07 -3.20
C GLN A 118 25.76 -1.31 -3.79
N LEU A 119 24.51 -1.76 -3.67
CA LEU A 119 23.99 -2.98 -4.28
C LEU A 119 23.41 -2.76 -5.69
N GLU A 120 23.14 -1.54 -6.13
CA GLU A 120 22.67 -1.24 -7.50
C GLU A 120 23.77 -1.53 -8.54
N GLU A 121 25.05 -1.42 -8.17
CA GLU A 121 26.17 -1.91 -8.98
C GLU A 121 26.11 -3.45 -9.16
N PHE A 122 25.60 -4.17 -8.16
CA PHE A 122 25.43 -5.63 -8.18
C PHE A 122 24.09 -6.08 -8.81
N MET A 123 23.02 -5.31 -8.62
CA MET A 123 21.70 -5.58 -9.17
C MET A 123 21.62 -5.24 -10.66
N LEU A 124 22.32 -4.21 -11.15
CA LEU A 124 22.48 -3.97 -12.59
C LEU A 124 23.18 -5.15 -13.29
N LEU A 125 24.15 -5.81 -12.65
CA LEU A 125 24.79 -7.02 -13.18
C LEU A 125 23.84 -8.23 -13.22
N SER A 126 22.91 -8.35 -12.27
CA SER A 126 21.94 -9.46 -12.22
C SER A 126 20.69 -9.24 -13.10
N ALA A 127 20.27 -7.98 -13.29
CA ALA A 127 19.17 -7.59 -14.17
C ALA A 127 19.56 -7.70 -15.66
N VAL A 128 20.82 -7.38 -16.01
CA VAL A 128 21.34 -7.61 -17.37
C VAL A 128 21.44 -9.12 -17.69
N LYS A 129 21.70 -9.99 -16.70
CA LYS A 129 21.70 -11.45 -16.91
C LYS A 129 20.29 -12.05 -17.02
N LYS A 130 19.30 -11.56 -16.27
CA LYS A 130 17.91 -12.04 -16.37
C LYS A 130 17.14 -11.47 -17.58
N CYS A 131 17.41 -10.24 -18.00
CA CYS A 131 16.79 -9.66 -19.21
C CYS A 131 17.32 -10.28 -20.51
N ASN A 132 18.50 -10.90 -20.53
CA ASN A 132 19.04 -11.55 -21.74
C ASN A 132 18.49 -12.96 -22.00
N PHE A 133 17.74 -13.57 -21.07
CA PHE A 133 17.14 -14.89 -21.28
C PHE A 133 15.65 -14.84 -21.65
N SER A 134 14.92 -13.79 -21.26
CA SER A 134 13.48 -13.67 -21.57
C SER A 134 13.17 -12.81 -22.81
N THR A 135 14.13 -12.03 -23.32
CA THR A 135 13.93 -11.18 -24.51
C THR A 135 14.24 -11.85 -25.84
N PHE A 136 14.80 -13.06 -25.83
CA PHE A 136 15.09 -13.82 -27.05
C PHE A 136 13.85 -14.59 -27.55
N GLU A 137 13.13 -15.30 -26.68
CA GLU A 137 11.93 -16.08 -27.09
C GLU A 137 10.68 -15.21 -27.35
N GLN A 138 10.58 -14.02 -26.73
CA GLN A 138 9.46 -13.11 -26.98
C GLN A 138 9.62 -12.24 -28.23
N ARG A 139 10.86 -12.02 -28.71
CA ARG A 139 11.08 -11.28 -29.97
C ARG A 139 10.71 -12.10 -31.20
N GLU A 140 10.99 -13.40 -31.19
CA GLU A 140 10.63 -14.27 -32.32
C GLU A 140 9.11 -14.43 -32.47
N SER A 141 8.39 -14.51 -31.34
CA SER A 141 6.93 -14.65 -31.34
C SER A 141 6.20 -13.38 -31.79
N MET A 142 6.74 -12.18 -31.51
CA MET A 142 6.10 -10.91 -31.87
C MET A 142 6.38 -10.49 -33.33
N GLU A 143 7.52 -10.91 -33.89
CA GLU A 143 7.85 -10.63 -35.29
C GLU A 143 7.02 -11.47 -36.27
N ILE A 144 6.62 -12.68 -35.88
CA ILE A 144 5.69 -13.54 -36.64
C ILE A 144 4.28 -12.93 -36.66
N VAL A 145 3.78 -12.47 -35.51
CA VAL A 145 2.43 -11.86 -35.40
C VAL A 145 2.34 -10.52 -36.15
N LEU A 146 3.43 -9.75 -36.19
CA LEU A 146 3.48 -8.49 -36.95
C LEU A 146 3.59 -8.74 -38.47
N LYS A 147 4.28 -9.78 -38.93
CA LYS A 147 4.32 -10.14 -40.36
C LYS A 147 2.97 -10.67 -40.87
N GLU A 148 2.22 -11.44 -40.07
CA GLU A 148 0.89 -11.92 -40.45
C GLU A 148 -0.14 -10.79 -40.55
N ARG A 149 -0.08 -9.78 -39.66
CA ARG A 149 -0.99 -8.62 -39.74
C ARG A 149 -0.70 -7.69 -40.91
N VAL A 150 0.58 -7.46 -41.24
CA VAL A 150 0.96 -6.62 -42.39
C VAL A 150 0.62 -7.28 -43.73
N SER A 151 0.59 -8.62 -43.80
CA SER A 151 0.16 -9.33 -45.01
C SER A 151 -1.36 -9.29 -45.22
N ALA A 152 -2.15 -9.41 -44.14
CA ALA A 152 -3.62 -9.38 -44.20
C ALA A 152 -4.19 -8.00 -44.60
N ASP A 153 -3.56 -6.91 -44.16
CA ASP A 153 -3.99 -5.55 -44.53
C ASP A 153 -3.62 -5.17 -45.98
N SER A 154 -2.73 -5.93 -46.64
CA SER A 154 -2.37 -5.70 -48.05
C SER A 154 -3.32 -6.35 -49.07
N GLU A 155 -4.15 -7.30 -48.66
CA GLU A 155 -5.14 -7.97 -49.53
C GLU A 155 -6.53 -7.31 -49.50
N LEU A 156 -6.83 -6.50 -48.48
CA LEU A 156 -8.10 -5.77 -48.36
C LEU A 156 -8.16 -4.44 -49.14
N ASN A 157 -7.05 -3.99 -49.74
CA ASN A 157 -6.96 -2.73 -50.48
C ASN A 157 -6.75 -2.90 -51.99
N LYS A 158 -7.22 -4.03 -52.56
CA LYS A 158 -7.15 -4.33 -54.00
C LYS A 158 -8.50 -4.47 -54.72
N ASN A 159 -9.60 -4.01 -54.12
CA ASN A 159 -10.87 -3.92 -54.85
C ASN A 159 -11.20 -2.44 -55.16
N PRO A 160 -10.95 -1.99 -56.41
CA PRO A 160 -11.37 -0.68 -56.85
C PRO A 160 -12.89 -0.64 -57.03
N ILE A 161 -13.42 0.56 -56.78
CA ILE A 161 -14.79 1.01 -57.00
C ILE A 161 -15.37 0.46 -58.31
N SER A 162 -16.60 -0.05 -58.24
CA SER A 162 -17.57 0.01 -59.33
C SER A 162 -18.90 0.52 -58.79
#